data_AF-A0A493T9Y7-F1
#
_entry.id   AF-A0A493T9Y7-F1
#
_cell.length_a   1.000
_cell.length_b   1.000
_cell.length_c   1.000
_cell.angle_alpha   90.00
_cell.angle_beta   90.00
_cell.angle_gamma   90.00
#
_symmetry.space_group_name_H-M   'P 1'
#
loop_
_entity.id
_entity.type
_entity.pdbx_description
1 polymer ?
#
loop_
_entity_poly.entity_id
_entity_poly.type
_entity_poly.pdbx_seq_one_letter_code
_entity_poly.pdbx_strand_id
1 'polypeptide(L)'
;LELLCEKSIGTANRPMGAGEALRRVLECLASGIVMPDGSGIYDPCEKEATDAIGHLDRQQREDITQSAQHALRLAAFGQLHKVLGMDPLPSKMTERRNLPAKRKRRFRKKVLS
;
A
#
# COMPACT_ATOMS: atom_id res chain seq x y z
N LEU A 1 17.26 -2.15 3.01
CA LEU A 1 15.97 -1.68 2.43
C LEU A 1 15.84 -2.05 0.96
N GLU A 2 16.83 -1.73 0.13
CA GLU A 2 16.81 -1.99 -1.33
C GLU A 2 16.52 -3.46 -1.68
N LEU A 3 17.22 -4.41 -1.06
CA LEU A 3 17.00 -5.85 -1.27
C LEU A 3 15.57 -6.30 -0.95
N LEU A 4 14.95 -5.73 0.09
CA LEU A 4 13.57 -6.05 0.44
C LEU A 4 12.61 -5.53 -0.64
N CYS A 5 12.81 -4.30 -1.12
CA CYS A 5 11.99 -3.72 -2.17
C CYS A 5 12.09 -4.54 -3.47
N GLU A 6 13.31 -4.90 -3.87
CA GLU A 6 13.55 -5.71 -5.06
C GLU A 6 12.86 -7.08 -4.93
N LYS A 7 13.10 -7.84 -3.85
CA LYS A 7 12.50 -9.17 -3.68
C LYS A 7 10.97 -9.13 -3.55
N SER A 8 10.44 -8.19 -2.80
CA SER A 8 8.98 -8.10 -2.61
C SER A 8 8.25 -7.72 -3.90
N ILE A 9 8.80 -6.78 -4.69
CA ILE A 9 8.20 -6.33 -5.95
C ILE A 9 8.49 -7.33 -7.07
N GLY A 10 9.72 -7.84 -7.15
CA GLY A 10 10.20 -8.75 -8.20
C GLY A 10 9.54 -10.12 -8.20
N THR A 11 8.97 -10.56 -7.07
CA THR A 11 8.17 -11.80 -6.99
C THR A 11 6.76 -11.66 -7.59
N ALA A 12 6.40 -10.49 -8.11
CA ALA A 12 5.09 -10.27 -8.69
C ALA A 12 5.01 -10.65 -10.17
N ASN A 13 3.90 -11.27 -10.56
CA ASN A 13 3.67 -11.73 -11.93
C ASN A 13 3.26 -10.61 -12.91
N ARG A 14 3.24 -9.35 -12.47
CA ARG A 14 2.85 -8.21 -13.30
C ARG A 14 3.55 -6.92 -12.86
N PRO A 15 3.76 -5.96 -13.77
CA PRO A 15 4.19 -4.61 -13.41
C PRO A 15 3.20 -3.96 -12.43
N MET A 16 3.73 -3.18 -11.49
CA MET A 16 2.96 -2.46 -10.50
C MET A 16 3.24 -0.96 -10.57
N GLY A 17 2.20 -0.17 -10.30
CA GLY A 17 2.39 1.25 -10.00
C GLY A 17 3.00 1.43 -8.59
N ALA A 18 3.58 2.61 -8.34
CA ALA A 18 4.30 2.89 -7.09
C ALA A 18 3.49 2.61 -5.81
N GLY A 19 2.19 2.96 -5.79
CA GLY A 19 1.33 2.73 -4.62
C GLY A 19 1.04 1.25 -4.36
N GLU A 20 0.92 0.45 -5.42
CA GLU A 20 0.73 -1.00 -5.29
C GLU A 20 2.04 -1.68 -4.88
N ALA A 21 3.16 -1.28 -5.48
CA ALA A 21 4.49 -1.77 -5.12
C ALA A 21 4.81 -1.50 -3.64
N LEU A 22 4.53 -0.29 -3.15
CA LEU A 22 4.70 0.05 -1.73
C LEU A 22 3.83 -0.83 -0.82
N ARG A 23 2.56 -1.04 -1.20
CA ARG A 23 1.66 -1.91 -0.43
C ARG A 23 2.22 -3.33 -0.32
N ARG A 24 2.80 -3.84 -1.40
CA ARG A 24 3.42 -5.18 -1.42
C ARG A 24 4.66 -5.27 -0.53
N VAL A 25 5.51 -4.24 -0.50
CA VAL A 25 6.63 -4.17 0.46
C VAL A 25 6.12 -4.23 1.90
N LEU A 26 5.06 -3.47 2.21
CA LEU A 26 4.42 -3.48 3.53
C LEU A 26 3.82 -4.85 3.87
N GLU A 27 3.22 -5.54 2.91
CA GLU A 27 2.70 -6.91 3.07
C GLU A 27 3.81 -7.91 3.41
N CYS A 28 4.94 -7.86 2.69
CA CYS A 28 6.09 -8.72 2.97
C CYS A 28 6.67 -8.49 4.37
N LEU A 29 6.77 -7.23 4.82
CA LEU A 29 7.20 -6.94 6.19
C LEU A 29 6.17 -7.41 7.22
N ALA A 30 4.89 -7.13 6.97
CA ALA A 30 3.79 -7.46 7.88
C ALA A 30 3.58 -8.97 8.05
N SER A 31 3.98 -9.78 7.06
CA SER A 31 3.96 -11.25 7.14
C SER A 31 5.03 -11.82 8.07
N GLY A 32 5.90 -10.98 8.64
CA GLY A 32 6.94 -11.41 9.57
C GLY A 32 8.20 -11.94 8.92
N ILE A 33 8.49 -11.59 7.65
CA ILE A 33 9.71 -12.06 6.96
C ILE A 33 11.01 -11.71 7.71
N VAL A 34 10.97 -10.64 8.52
CA VAL A 34 12.10 -10.15 9.32
C VAL A 34 12.11 -10.69 10.75
N MET A 35 11.11 -11.46 11.16
CA MET A 35 11.05 -12.05 12.51
C MET A 35 12.17 -13.08 12.70
N PRO A 36 12.56 -13.41 13.96
CA PRO A 36 13.63 -14.37 14.23
C PRO A 36 13.40 -15.77 13.64
N ASP A 37 12.14 -16.15 13.45
CA ASP A 37 11.66 -17.38 12.81
C ASP A 37 11.27 -17.20 11.34
N GLY A 38 11.41 -15.98 10.80
CA GLY A 38 11.22 -15.67 9.39
C GLY A 38 12.37 -16.17 8.52
N SER A 39 12.16 -16.18 7.20
CA SER A 39 13.19 -16.60 6.24
C SER A 39 14.38 -15.64 6.14
N GLY A 40 14.25 -14.42 6.66
CA GLY A 40 15.24 -13.36 6.48
C GLY A 40 15.35 -12.89 5.03
N ILE A 41 16.42 -12.15 4.73
CA ILE A 41 16.71 -11.62 3.40
C ILE A 41 18.14 -12.01 3.02
N TYR A 42 18.27 -13.01 2.15
CA TYR A 42 19.58 -13.41 1.63
C TYR A 42 20.27 -12.29 0.85
N ASP A 43 21.53 -12.01 1.17
CA ASP A 43 22.37 -11.05 0.47
C ASP A 43 23.01 -11.67 -0.78
N PRO A 44 22.62 -11.25 -2.01
CA PRO A 44 23.15 -11.81 -3.25
C PRO A 44 24.58 -11.39 -3.57
N CYS A 45 25.14 -10.42 -2.83
CA CYS A 45 26.51 -9.93 -3.03
C CYS A 45 27.54 -10.70 -2.17
N GLU A 46 27.08 -11.49 -1.21
CA GLU A 46 27.93 -12.33 -0.37
C GLU A 46 28.07 -13.74 -0.92
N LYS A 47 29.28 -14.30 -0.79
CA LYS A 47 29.56 -15.69 -1.22
C LYS A 47 28.93 -16.70 -0.29
N GLU A 48 28.98 -16.44 1.01
CA GLU A 48 28.40 -17.28 2.05
C GLU A 48 26.95 -16.89 2.31
N ALA A 49 26.17 -17.84 2.85
CA ALA A 49 24.76 -17.62 3.13
C ALA A 49 24.56 -16.58 4.25
N THR A 50 24.39 -15.33 3.84
CA THR A 50 24.34 -14.16 4.72
C THR A 50 22.95 -13.54 4.71
N ASP A 51 22.37 -13.35 5.90
CA ASP A 51 21.13 -12.60 6.08
C ASP A 51 21.43 -11.10 6.18
N ALA A 52 20.99 -10.32 5.19
CA ALA A 52 21.19 -8.87 5.11
C ALA A 52 20.57 -8.11 6.31
N ILE A 53 19.59 -8.71 6.99
CA ILE A 53 18.96 -8.15 8.18
C ILE A 53 19.45 -8.81 9.48
N GLY A 54 20.46 -9.67 9.41
CA GLY A 54 21.02 -10.41 10.56
C GLY A 54 21.49 -9.52 11.71
N HIS A 55 21.84 -8.26 11.41
CA HIS A 55 22.28 -7.25 12.39
C HIS A 55 21.15 -6.70 13.27
N LEU A 56 19.88 -6.94 12.93
CA LEU A 56 18.74 -6.46 13.71
C LEU A 56 18.51 -7.34 14.94
N ASP A 57 18.34 -6.69 16.10
CA ASP A 57 17.93 -7.37 17.32
C ASP A 57 16.44 -7.77 17.29
N ARG A 58 16.02 -8.56 18.29
CA ARG A 58 14.64 -9.04 18.39
C ARG A 58 13.61 -7.91 18.51
N GLN A 59 13.92 -6.85 19.27
CA GLN A 59 12.98 -5.75 19.48
C GLN A 59 12.83 -4.92 18.20
N GLN A 60 13.93 -4.64 17.51
CA GLN A 60 13.93 -3.95 16.22
C GLN A 60 13.10 -4.71 15.18
N ARG A 61 13.22 -6.04 15.13
CA ARG A 61 12.42 -6.90 14.24
C ARG A 61 10.92 -6.83 14.55
N GLU A 62 10.56 -6.87 15.82
CA GLU A 62 9.18 -6.71 16.29
C GLU A 62 8.62 -5.33 15.92
N ASP A 63 9.36 -4.27 16.22
CA ASP A 63 8.96 -2.88 15.96
C ASP A 63 8.75 -2.62 14.46
N ILE A 64 9.64 -3.13 13.60
CA ILE A 64 9.53 -3.04 12.14
C ILE A 64 8.28 -3.79 11.66
N THR A 65 8.08 -5.02 12.14
CA THR A 65 6.94 -5.86 11.74
C THR A 65 5.62 -5.21 12.16
N GLN A 66 5.54 -4.74 13.41
CA GLN A 66 4.35 -4.05 13.95
C GLN A 66 4.06 -2.77 13.15
N SER A 67 5.08 -1.94 12.90
CA SER A 67 4.95 -0.70 12.16
C SER A 67 4.43 -0.96 10.74
N ALA A 68 4.97 -1.98 10.06
CA ALA A 68 4.51 -2.38 8.74
C ALA A 68 3.05 -2.88 8.75
N GLN A 69 2.65 -3.67 9.74
CA GLN A 69 1.26 -4.10 9.90
C GLN A 69 0.30 -2.92 10.13
N HIS A 70 0.73 -1.90 10.86
CA HIS A 70 -0.04 -0.67 11.03
C HIS A 70 -0.14 0.14 9.72
N ALA A 71 1.00 0.37 9.07
CA ALA A 71 1.06 1.09 7.80
C ALA A 71 0.22 0.41 6.71
N LEU A 72 0.25 -0.92 6.63
CA LEU A 72 -0.55 -1.69 5.68
C LEU A 72 -2.06 -1.47 5.89
N ARG A 73 -2.52 -1.47 7.14
CA ARG A 73 -3.92 -1.16 7.48
C ARG A 73 -4.27 0.26 7.09
N LEU A 74 -3.43 1.25 7.41
CA LEU A 74 -3.64 2.63 6.98
C LEU A 74 -3.75 2.72 5.45
N ALA A 75 -2.87 2.05 4.71
CA ALA A 75 -2.89 2.01 3.26
C ALA A 75 -4.17 1.36 2.68
N ALA A 76 -4.69 0.31 3.32
CA ALA A 76 -5.94 -0.34 2.94
C ALA A 76 -7.17 0.59 3.15
N PHE A 77 -7.14 1.41 4.20
CA PHE A 77 -8.22 2.36 4.53
C PHE A 77 -8.01 3.77 3.98
N GLY A 78 -7.23 3.94 2.90
CA GLY A 78 -7.04 5.23 2.23
C GLY A 78 -6.24 6.27 3.02
N GLN A 79 -5.54 5.85 4.08
CA GLN A 79 -4.75 6.69 4.98
C GLN A 79 -3.23 6.58 4.72
N LEU A 80 -2.84 6.19 3.50
CA LEU A 80 -1.42 6.09 3.11
C LEU A 80 -0.66 7.42 3.29
N HIS A 81 -1.34 8.56 3.15
CA HIS A 81 -0.75 9.88 3.39
C HIS A 81 -0.12 10.02 4.78
N LYS A 82 -0.70 9.37 5.82
CA LYS A 82 -0.14 9.35 7.17
C LYS A 82 1.18 8.56 7.24
N VAL A 83 1.25 7.45 6.52
CA VAL A 83 2.46 6.61 6.42
C VAL A 83 3.57 7.39 5.71
N LEU A 84 3.21 8.19 4.69
CA LEU A 84 4.13 9.03 3.94
C LEU A 84 4.50 10.34 4.65
N GLY A 85 3.91 10.63 5.82
CA GLY A 85 4.15 11.89 6.53
C GLY A 85 3.70 13.14 5.76
N MET A 86 2.65 13.01 4.95
CA MET A 86 2.13 14.09 4.11
C MET A 86 0.67 14.42 4.42
N ASP A 87 0.25 15.62 4.05
CA ASP A 87 -1.16 15.98 4.04
C ASP A 87 -1.93 15.17 2.99
N PRO A 88 -3.21 14.85 3.25
CA PRO A 88 -4.04 14.18 2.27
C PRO A 88 -4.17 15.03 1.00
N LEU A 89 -3.92 14.43 -0.15
CA LEU A 89 -4.11 15.10 -1.43
C LEU A 89 -5.57 15.55 -1.59
N PRO A 90 -5.82 16.72 -2.22
CA PRO A 90 -7.17 17.23 -2.41
C PRO A 90 -8.02 16.20 -3.17
N SER A 91 -9.06 15.70 -2.50
CA SER A 91 -9.96 14.68 -3.07
C SER A 91 -10.78 15.32 -4.20
N LYS A 92 -10.69 14.77 -5.43
CA LYS A 92 -11.59 15.11 -6.54
C LYS A 92 -13.06 14.69 -6.30
N MET A 93 -13.34 14.02 -5.19
CA MET A 93 -14.64 13.38 -4.93
C MET A 93 -15.70 14.34 -4.34
N THR A 94 -15.31 15.55 -3.96
CA THR A 94 -16.21 16.52 -3.33
C THR A 94 -17.01 17.37 -4.34
N GLU A 95 -16.61 17.47 -5.61
CA GLU A 95 -17.37 18.22 -6.61
C GLU A 95 -18.61 17.47 -7.15
N ARG A 96 -18.61 16.13 -7.14
CA ARG A 96 -19.71 15.36 -7.74
C ARG A 96 -20.98 15.27 -6.90
N ARG A 97 -20.93 15.66 -5.61
CA ARG A 97 -22.11 15.61 -4.72
C ARG A 97 -23.01 16.84 -4.80
N ASN A 98 -22.58 17.92 -5.45
CA ASN A 98 -23.31 19.20 -5.46
C ASN A 98 -23.91 19.60 -6.80
N LEU A 99 -24.00 18.72 -7.81
CA LEU A 99 -24.79 19.04 -9.00
C LEU A 99 -26.28 18.78 -8.73
N PRO A 100 -27.14 19.81 -8.74
CA PRO A 100 -28.58 19.60 -8.62
C PRO A 100 -29.08 18.81 -9.83
N ALA A 101 -29.81 17.72 -9.57
CA ALA A 101 -30.46 16.93 -10.59
C ALA A 101 -31.44 17.81 -11.39
N LYS A 102 -31.05 18.23 -12.60
CA LYS A 102 -31.97 18.87 -13.55
C LYS A 102 -33.02 17.84 -13.99
N ARG A 103 -34.15 17.79 -13.27
CA ARG A 103 -35.38 17.09 -13.68
C ARG A 103 -35.85 17.69 -15.01
N LYS A 104 -35.52 17.04 -16.14
CA LYS A 104 -36.16 17.31 -17.43
C LYS A 104 -37.63 16.87 -17.33
N ARG A 105 -38.55 17.82 -17.07
CA ARG A 105 -39.99 17.60 -17.22
C ARG A 105 -40.27 17.37 -18.70
N ARG A 106 -40.46 16.11 -19.10
CA ARG A 106 -41.05 15.76 -20.40
C ARG A 106 -42.49 16.28 -20.41
N PHE A 107 -42.74 17.38 -21.12
CA PHE A 107 -44.10 17.78 -21.50
C PHE A 107 -44.65 16.70 -22.45
N ARG A 108 -45.60 15.89 -21.98
CA ARG A 108 -46.47 15.11 -22.85
C ARG A 108 -47.46 16.08 -23.49
N LYS A 109 -47.36 16.32 -24.80
CA LYS A 109 -48.46 16.89 -25.59
C LYS A 109 -49.65 15.93 -25.47
N LYS A 110 -50.73 16.36 -24.79
CA LYS A 110 -52.06 15.78 -24.99
C LYS A 110 -52.63 16.44 -26.25
N VAL A 111 -52.91 15.62 -27.25
CA VAL A 111 -53.73 15.98 -28.41
C VAL A 111 -55.18 16.01 -27.93
N LEU A 112 -55.79 17.19 -27.97
CA LEU A 112 -57.21 17.47 -28.15
C LEU A 112 -57.22 18.57 -29.24
N SER A 113 -58.06 18.57 -30.26
CA SER A 113 -59.28 17.85 -30.59
C SER A 113 -59.42 17.81 -32.11
#